data_AF-A0A8S3HMH4-F1
#
_entry.id   AF-A0A8S3HMH4-F1
#
_cell.length_a   1.000
_cell.length_b   1.000
_cell.length_c   1.000
_cell.angle_alpha   90.00
_cell.angle_beta   90.00
_cell.angle_gamma   90.00
#
_symmetry.space_group_name_H-M   'P 1'
#
loop_
_entity.id
_entity.type
_entity.pdbx_description
1 polymer ?
#
loop_
_entity_poly.entity_id
_entity_poly.type
_entity_poly.pdbx_seq_one_letter_code
_entity_poly.pdbx_strand_id
1 'polypeptide(L)'
;GVIKQDALVLNASKTNPKLKDLYIRPSLANKKINGTLEAHTNGFRYTSVRGDKIDILYSNVSHAFYQPCDNEMIILLHFHLKHAIVFGKRKQIDVQFYTEVGELTTDLGKHRNMHDKDDVLAEQAERDLRSKLKGAFQSFIDKVLQQKSFPFEFETPFRPLGFHGTPHRSMVLILPTTSCVVQLTEWPPLVIVLEEVELVHFERVHFQLKNFDMVFIMKDYSKKTQSIQAIPMAELDPIKNWLNSCDMCYTDGPQSLNWAKIMKTITDDLSGFFSQGGWTFLDAES
;
A
#
# COMPACT_ATOMS: atom_id res chain seq x y z
N GLY A 1 14.44 5.23 18.63
CA GLY A 1 15.44 5.84 17.72
C GLY A 1 15.25 5.31 16.31
N VAL A 2 16.02 5.76 15.32
CA VAL A 2 16.11 5.04 14.02
C VAL A 2 17.05 3.86 14.23
N ILE A 3 16.64 2.66 13.83
CA ILE A 3 17.49 1.48 13.93
C ILE A 3 18.53 1.55 12.82
N LYS A 4 19.81 1.57 13.21
CA LYS A 4 20.92 1.59 12.26
C LYS A 4 20.87 0.31 11.41
N GLN A 5 20.86 0.49 10.11
CA GLN A 5 20.86 -0.61 9.14
C GLN A 5 22.31 -1.06 8.86
N ASP A 6 22.46 -2.32 8.46
CA ASP A 6 23.73 -2.83 7.91
C ASP A 6 24.07 -2.16 6.58
N ALA A 7 25.30 -2.38 6.11
CA ALA A 7 25.70 -1.90 4.79
C ALA A 7 25.13 -2.78 3.68
N LEU A 8 24.68 -2.16 2.60
CA LEU A 8 24.34 -2.85 1.37
C LEU A 8 25.61 -3.47 0.75
N VAL A 9 25.55 -4.77 0.47
CA VAL A 9 26.61 -5.52 -0.20
C VAL A 9 26.36 -5.48 -1.70
N LEU A 10 27.16 -4.66 -2.39
CA LEU A 10 27.05 -4.49 -3.83
C LEU A 10 27.51 -5.74 -4.57
N ASN A 11 26.66 -6.24 -5.44
CA ASN A 11 27.07 -7.22 -6.43
C ASN A 11 27.72 -6.48 -7.62
N ALA A 12 28.99 -6.79 -7.92
CA ALA A 12 29.74 -6.16 -9.01
C ALA A 12 29.38 -6.71 -10.41
N SER A 13 28.49 -7.71 -10.50
CA SER A 13 28.08 -8.29 -11.77
C SER A 13 27.35 -7.29 -12.65
N LYS A 14 27.75 -7.21 -13.93
CA LYS A 14 27.05 -6.42 -14.95
C LYS A 14 25.64 -6.94 -15.27
N THR A 15 25.32 -8.17 -14.83
CA THR A 15 24.03 -8.83 -15.08
C THR A 15 23.02 -8.65 -13.96
N ASN A 16 23.31 -7.83 -12.95
CA ASN A 16 22.34 -7.58 -11.86
C ASN A 16 20.99 -7.12 -12.43
N PRO A 17 19.86 -7.55 -11.83
CA PRO A 17 18.56 -7.03 -12.18
C PRO A 17 18.52 -5.51 -11.98
N LYS A 18 18.07 -4.78 -13.00
CA LYS A 18 17.91 -3.32 -12.96
C LYS A 18 16.58 -2.92 -13.58
N LEU A 19 15.92 -1.94 -12.99
CA LEU A 19 14.72 -1.31 -13.51
C LEU A 19 14.95 0.21 -13.57
N LYS A 20 14.80 0.77 -14.77
CA LYS A 20 15.11 2.18 -15.07
C LYS A 20 13.83 3.02 -15.10
N ASP A 21 14.01 4.34 -15.18
CA ASP A 21 12.93 5.32 -15.38
C ASP A 21 11.87 5.28 -14.27
N LEU A 22 12.37 5.12 -13.04
CA LEU A 22 11.56 5.07 -11.83
C LEU A 22 11.61 6.38 -11.07
N TYR A 23 10.45 6.91 -10.73
CA TYR A 23 10.31 7.89 -9.66
C TYR A 23 10.27 7.18 -8.30
N ILE A 24 10.61 7.92 -7.24
CA ILE A 24 10.53 7.43 -5.86
C ILE A 24 9.48 8.23 -5.06
N ARG A 25 8.72 7.52 -4.21
CA ARG A 25 7.90 8.10 -3.14
C ARG A 25 8.34 7.54 -1.78
N PRO A 26 8.47 8.39 -0.74
CA PRO A 26 8.43 9.86 -0.80
C PRO A 26 9.53 10.48 -1.66
N SER A 27 9.25 11.64 -2.24
CA SER A 27 10.21 12.34 -3.10
C SER A 27 11.44 12.81 -2.32
N LEU A 28 12.61 12.70 -2.95
CA LEU A 28 13.88 13.19 -2.41
C LEU A 28 14.01 14.71 -2.45
N ALA A 29 13.30 15.35 -3.38
CA ALA A 29 13.37 16.78 -3.63
C ALA A 29 11.97 17.34 -3.98
N ASN A 30 11.88 18.68 -4.06
CA ASN A 30 10.63 19.35 -4.45
C ASN A 30 10.19 19.03 -5.88
N LYS A 31 11.12 18.66 -6.77
CA LYS A 31 10.84 18.19 -8.13
C LYS A 31 11.00 16.67 -8.19
N LYS A 32 10.14 16.01 -8.97
CA LYS A 32 10.28 14.59 -9.30
C LYS A 32 11.62 14.36 -9.99
N ILE A 33 12.35 13.35 -9.55
CA ILE A 33 13.64 12.94 -10.11
C ILE A 33 13.53 11.46 -10.40
N ASN A 34 13.86 11.05 -11.62
CA ASN A 34 13.90 9.65 -12.00
C ASN A 34 15.24 9.02 -11.58
N GLY A 35 15.27 7.70 -11.58
CA GLY A 35 16.42 6.92 -11.20
C GLY A 35 16.30 5.46 -11.62
N THR A 36 17.26 4.68 -11.18
CA THR A 36 17.35 3.23 -11.46
C THR A 36 17.35 2.48 -10.14
N LEU A 37 16.50 1.45 -10.05
CA LEU A 37 16.51 0.47 -8.96
C LEU A 37 17.35 -0.74 -9.39
N GLU A 38 18.33 -1.11 -8.57
CA GLU A 38 19.21 -2.25 -8.82
C GLU A 38 19.11 -3.24 -7.64
N ALA A 39 19.01 -4.53 -7.95
CA ALA A 39 19.03 -5.60 -6.95
C ALA A 39 20.45 -6.12 -6.73
N HIS A 40 20.88 -6.18 -5.47
CA HIS A 40 22.21 -6.62 -5.05
C HIS A 40 22.13 -7.83 -4.11
N THR A 41 23.23 -8.16 -3.44
CA THR A 41 23.34 -9.42 -2.68
C THR A 41 22.37 -9.49 -1.51
N ASN A 42 22.20 -8.40 -0.76
CA ASN A 42 21.37 -8.35 0.46
C ASN A 42 20.34 -7.20 0.47
N GLY A 43 20.09 -6.57 -0.67
CA GLY A 43 19.19 -5.41 -0.73
C GLY A 43 19.10 -4.79 -2.11
N PHE A 44 18.25 -3.78 -2.22
CA PHE A 44 18.13 -2.92 -3.38
C PHE A 44 18.89 -1.60 -3.18
N ARG A 45 19.41 -1.05 -4.28
CA ARG A 45 19.88 0.33 -4.36
C ARG A 45 19.09 1.08 -5.41
N TYR A 46 18.42 2.15 -4.99
CA TYR A 46 17.95 3.18 -5.91
C TYR A 46 19.04 4.24 -6.09
N THR A 47 19.34 4.58 -7.34
CA THR A 47 20.25 5.68 -7.68
C THR A 47 19.50 6.69 -8.55
N SER A 48 19.33 7.91 -8.05
CA SER A 48 18.72 9.02 -8.80
C SER A 48 19.66 9.46 -9.94
N VAL A 49 19.12 10.14 -10.97
CA VAL A 49 19.96 10.76 -12.01
C VAL A 49 20.92 11.84 -11.47
N ARG A 50 20.71 12.33 -10.24
CA ARG A 50 21.63 13.25 -9.55
C ARG A 50 22.70 12.56 -8.72
N GLY A 51 22.64 11.22 -8.63
CA GLY A 51 23.57 10.42 -7.83
C GLY A 51 23.14 10.20 -6.38
N ASP A 52 21.92 10.60 -5.99
CA ASP A 52 21.37 10.28 -4.67
C ASP A 52 21.17 8.76 -4.58
N LYS A 53 21.58 8.16 -3.45
CA LYS A 53 21.50 6.71 -3.25
C LYS A 53 20.63 6.38 -2.05
N ILE A 54 19.73 5.41 -2.23
CA ILE A 54 18.88 4.89 -1.16
C ILE A 54 18.98 3.38 -1.19
N ASP A 55 19.35 2.83 -0.04
CA ASP A 55 19.52 1.40 0.15
C ASP A 55 18.34 0.84 0.95
N ILE A 56 17.77 -0.27 0.46
CA ILE A 56 16.71 -1.02 1.13
C ILE A 56 17.22 -2.45 1.31
N LEU A 57 17.56 -2.82 2.54
CA LEU A 57 18.02 -4.18 2.84
C LEU A 57 16.86 -5.16 2.82
N TYR A 58 17.09 -6.36 2.28
CA TYR A 58 16.09 -7.41 2.25
C TYR A 58 15.61 -7.81 3.66
N SER A 59 16.52 -7.81 4.63
CA SER A 59 16.21 -8.13 6.04
C SER A 59 15.20 -7.15 6.67
N ASN A 60 15.17 -5.91 6.18
CA ASN A 60 14.31 -4.84 6.69
C ASN A 60 12.99 -4.69 5.90
N VAL A 61 12.80 -5.43 4.81
CA VAL A 61 11.51 -5.48 4.12
C VAL A 61 10.56 -6.35 4.94
N SER A 62 9.43 -5.76 5.33
CA SER A 62 8.30 -6.48 5.93
C SER A 62 7.45 -7.08 4.83
N HIS A 63 7.02 -6.25 3.87
CA HIS A 63 6.19 -6.65 2.75
C HIS A 63 6.65 -5.95 1.47
N ALA A 64 6.58 -6.66 0.35
CA ALA A 64 6.87 -6.13 -0.97
C ALA A 64 5.66 -6.33 -1.89
N PHE A 65 5.26 -5.28 -2.59
CA PHE A 65 4.11 -5.30 -3.47
C PHE A 65 4.48 -4.93 -4.88
N TYR A 66 3.89 -5.63 -5.84
CA TYR A 66 3.87 -5.24 -7.24
C TYR A 66 2.43 -4.89 -7.61
N GLN A 67 2.19 -3.64 -8.00
CA GLN A 67 0.88 -3.24 -8.51
C GLN A 67 1.01 -2.89 -10.00
N PRO A 68 0.38 -3.69 -10.89
CA PRO A 68 0.39 -3.42 -12.31
C PRO A 68 -0.46 -2.19 -12.63
N CYS A 69 -0.26 -1.62 -13.82
CA CYS A 69 -1.03 -0.45 -14.27
C CYS A 69 -2.39 -0.79 -14.87
N ASP A 70 -3.04 -1.89 -14.47
CA ASP A 70 -4.36 -2.25 -14.99
C ASP A 70 -5.43 -1.35 -14.35
N ASN A 71 -6.03 -0.47 -15.16
CA ASN A 71 -6.93 0.61 -14.72
C ASN A 71 -6.29 1.61 -13.74
N GLU A 72 -4.97 1.77 -13.81
CA GLU A 72 -4.21 2.72 -12.98
C GLU A 72 -3.35 3.63 -13.86
N MET A 73 -3.05 4.82 -13.36
CA MET A 73 -2.16 5.78 -14.05
C MET A 73 -0.68 5.53 -13.77
N ILE A 74 -0.37 4.60 -12.87
CA ILE A 74 1.00 4.24 -12.49
C ILE A 74 1.16 2.72 -12.42
N ILE A 75 2.38 2.25 -12.68
CA ILE A 75 2.87 0.91 -12.33
C ILE A 75 3.91 1.06 -11.23
N LEU A 76 3.92 0.20 -10.22
CA LEU A 76 4.75 0.42 -9.04
C LEU A 76 5.28 -0.87 -8.38
N LEU A 77 6.41 -0.71 -7.69
CA LEU A 77 6.91 -1.59 -6.64
C LEU A 77 6.85 -0.83 -5.32
N HIS A 78 6.22 -1.40 -4.29
CA HIS A 78 6.14 -0.81 -2.97
C HIS A 78 6.82 -1.70 -1.94
N PHE A 79 7.59 -1.10 -1.03
CA PHE A 79 8.24 -1.79 0.08
C PHE A 79 7.77 -1.17 1.39
N HIS A 80 7.05 -1.97 2.18
CA HIS A 80 6.75 -1.68 3.56
C HIS A 80 7.86 -2.26 4.45
N LEU A 81 8.48 -1.44 5.29
CA LEU A 81 9.67 -1.81 6.05
C LEU A 81 9.32 -2.18 7.49
N LYS A 82 10.12 -3.07 8.10
CA LYS A 82 10.03 -3.39 9.53
C LYS A 82 10.47 -2.20 10.39
N HIS A 83 11.50 -1.50 9.93
CA HIS A 83 12.04 -0.33 10.60
C HIS A 83 12.21 0.81 9.61
N ALA A 84 11.75 2.00 10.03
CA ALA A 84 11.84 3.19 9.20
C ALA A 84 13.30 3.55 8.92
N ILE A 85 13.61 3.79 7.64
CA ILE A 85 14.91 4.31 7.20
C ILE A 85 14.85 5.83 7.06
N VAL A 86 16.01 6.49 6.99
CA VAL A 86 16.09 7.95 6.83
C VAL A 86 16.62 8.26 5.44
N PHE A 87 15.83 8.99 4.66
CA PHE A 87 16.30 9.70 3.48
C PHE A 87 15.51 11.00 3.33
N GLY A 88 16.15 12.00 2.71
CA GLY A 88 15.67 13.38 2.77
C GLY A 88 15.70 13.92 4.21
N LYS A 89 14.57 14.41 4.71
CA LYS A 89 14.45 15.02 6.06
C LYS A 89 13.52 14.25 7.02
N ARG A 90 13.04 13.07 6.63
CA ARG A 90 12.00 12.33 7.37
C ARG A 90 12.34 10.84 7.46
N LYS A 91 11.80 10.20 8.50
CA LYS A 91 11.82 8.74 8.62
C LYS A 91 10.73 8.17 7.72
N GLN A 92 11.06 7.13 6.98
CA GLN A 92 10.16 6.49 6.02
C GLN A 92 10.05 5.02 6.33
N ILE A 93 8.83 4.58 6.67
CA ILE A 93 8.48 3.17 6.82
C ILE A 93 8.03 2.55 5.49
N ASP A 94 7.56 3.39 4.57
CA ASP A 94 7.15 3.00 3.22
C ASP A 94 8.06 3.65 2.18
N VAL A 95 8.48 2.86 1.20
CA VAL A 95 9.26 3.33 0.05
C VAL A 95 8.70 2.70 -1.22
N GLN A 96 8.41 3.53 -2.21
CA GLN A 96 7.78 3.11 -3.46
C GLN A 96 8.56 3.60 -4.66
N PHE A 97 8.66 2.76 -5.68
CA PHE A 97 9.21 3.08 -6.98
C PHE A 97 8.15 2.90 -8.04
N TYR A 98 7.93 3.91 -8.89
CA TYR A 98 6.83 3.89 -9.83
C TYR A 98 7.16 4.59 -11.15
N THR A 99 6.42 4.22 -12.20
CA THR A 99 6.43 4.89 -13.51
C THR A 99 5.01 5.29 -13.87
N GLU A 100 4.84 6.47 -14.46
CA GLU A 100 3.55 7.01 -14.92
C GLU A 100 3.25 6.45 -16.32
N VAL A 101 2.00 6.06 -16.56
CA VAL A 101 1.59 5.28 -17.75
C VAL A 101 0.60 6.03 -18.66
N GLY A 102 0.19 7.23 -18.27
CA GLY A 102 -0.66 8.09 -19.10
C GLY A 102 -0.51 9.57 -18.73
N GLU A 103 -0.87 10.44 -19.66
CA GLU A 103 -1.03 11.88 -19.43
C GLU A 103 -2.49 12.19 -19.09
N LEU A 104 -2.71 13.12 -18.15
CA LEU A 104 -4.02 13.78 -18.02
C LEU A 104 -4.17 14.69 -19.24
N THR A 105 -4.78 14.21 -20.32
CA THR A 105 -5.13 15.04 -21.48
C THR A 105 -6.30 15.95 -21.12
N THR A 106 -6.02 17.05 -20.42
CA THR A 106 -7.01 18.11 -20.20
C THR A 106 -7.01 19.06 -21.40
N ASP A 107 -7.53 18.61 -22.54
CA ASP A 107 -7.92 19.52 -23.61
C ASP A 107 -9.44 19.49 -23.81
N LEU A 108 -10.13 20.13 -22.86
CA LEU A 108 -11.55 20.54 -23.00
C LEU A 108 -11.70 21.72 -23.99
N GLY A 109 -10.92 21.70 -25.08
CA GLY A 109 -10.68 22.83 -25.97
C GLY A 109 -11.03 22.53 -27.43
N LYS A 110 -12.34 22.49 -27.73
CA LYS A 110 -12.92 22.90 -29.03
C LYS A 110 -12.22 22.45 -30.33
N HIS A 111 -12.29 21.19 -30.74
CA HIS A 111 -12.27 20.82 -32.18
C HIS A 111 -12.99 19.49 -32.43
N ARG A 112 -14.32 19.54 -32.60
CA ARG A 112 -15.20 18.36 -32.61
C ARG A 112 -15.32 17.60 -33.94
N ASN A 113 -14.50 17.87 -34.96
CA ASN A 113 -14.83 17.40 -36.33
C ASN A 113 -13.72 16.69 -37.14
N MET A 114 -12.60 16.18 -36.58
CA MET A 114 -11.62 15.48 -37.45
C MET A 114 -10.56 14.54 -36.80
N HIS A 115 -10.85 13.67 -35.81
CA HIS A 115 -9.77 12.89 -35.16
C HIS A 115 -9.98 11.39 -34.85
N ASP A 116 -10.92 10.67 -35.48
CA ASP A 116 -11.06 9.22 -35.21
C ASP A 116 -9.77 8.41 -35.45
N LYS A 117 -8.91 8.82 -36.41
CA LYS A 117 -7.63 8.15 -36.67
C LYS A 117 -6.55 8.46 -35.64
N ASP A 118 -6.48 9.70 -35.18
CA ASP A 118 -5.45 10.12 -34.21
C ASP A 118 -5.79 9.61 -32.81
N ASP A 119 -7.08 9.56 -32.47
CA ASP A 119 -7.57 8.99 -31.22
C ASP A 119 -7.24 7.49 -31.13
N VAL A 120 -7.47 6.73 -32.22
CA VAL A 120 -7.11 5.31 -32.29
C VAL A 120 -5.60 5.08 -32.17
N LEU A 121 -4.77 5.96 -32.77
CA LEU A 121 -3.31 5.86 -32.66
C LEU A 121 -2.82 6.16 -31.23
N ALA A 122 -3.41 7.14 -30.57
CA ALA A 122 -3.09 7.46 -29.18
C ALA A 122 -3.47 6.32 -28.22
N GLU A 123 -4.67 5.74 -28.39
CA GLU A 123 -5.11 4.58 -27.59
C GLU A 123 -4.18 3.37 -27.78
N GLN A 124 -3.78 3.09 -29.02
CA GLN A 124 -2.85 2.00 -29.31
C GLN A 124 -1.47 2.26 -28.69
N ALA A 125 -0.95 3.48 -28.77
CA ALA A 125 0.33 3.85 -28.15
C ALA A 125 0.30 3.70 -26.63
N GLU A 126 -0.80 4.10 -25.97
CA GLU A 126 -1.00 3.90 -24.54
C GLU A 126 -1.02 2.41 -24.18
N ARG A 127 -1.74 1.59 -24.95
CA ARG A 127 -1.80 0.14 -24.76
C ARG A 127 -0.43 -0.51 -24.89
N ASP A 128 0.35 -0.11 -25.90
CA ASP A 128 1.70 -0.63 -26.12
C ASP A 128 2.66 -0.20 -25.00
N LEU A 129 2.54 1.03 -24.50
CA LEU A 129 3.31 1.53 -23.36
C LEU A 129 2.98 0.73 -22.09
N ARG A 130 1.69 0.53 -21.78
CA ARG A 130 1.22 -0.30 -20.66
C ARG A 130 1.79 -1.72 -20.73
N SER A 131 1.71 -2.35 -21.91
CA SER A 131 2.25 -3.70 -22.13
C SER A 131 3.77 -3.76 -21.92
N LYS A 132 4.50 -2.80 -22.50
CA LYS A 132 5.96 -2.71 -22.37
C LYS A 132 6.41 -2.51 -20.92
N LEU A 133 5.73 -1.63 -20.18
CA LEU A 133 6.04 -1.38 -18.77
C LEU A 133 5.75 -2.60 -17.90
N LYS A 134 4.60 -3.25 -18.06
CA LYS A 134 4.30 -4.52 -17.36
C LYS A 134 5.36 -5.58 -17.64
N GLY A 135 5.77 -5.74 -18.90
CA GLY A 135 6.83 -6.67 -19.28
C GLY A 135 8.18 -6.33 -18.63
N ALA A 136 8.54 -5.05 -18.53
CA ALA A 136 9.77 -4.60 -17.89
C ALA A 136 9.77 -4.86 -16.38
N PHE A 137 8.68 -4.53 -15.68
CA PHE A 137 8.53 -4.79 -14.24
C PHE A 137 8.53 -6.28 -13.94
N GLN A 138 7.76 -7.08 -14.69
CA GLN A 138 7.73 -8.54 -14.52
C GLN A 138 9.11 -9.15 -14.76
N SER A 139 9.80 -8.77 -15.84
CA SER A 139 11.16 -9.26 -16.11
C SER A 139 12.15 -8.90 -15.00
N PHE A 140 12.00 -7.71 -14.39
CA PHE A 140 12.80 -7.33 -13.23
C PHE A 140 12.48 -8.23 -12.02
N ILE A 141 11.20 -8.39 -11.67
CA ILE A 141 10.75 -9.24 -10.56
C ILE A 141 11.25 -10.68 -10.74
N ASP A 142 11.05 -11.28 -11.92
CA ASP A 142 11.47 -12.65 -12.20
C ASP A 142 12.98 -12.85 -12.01
N LYS A 143 13.79 -11.88 -12.47
CA LYS A 143 15.25 -11.93 -12.30
C LYS A 143 15.69 -11.75 -10.85
N VAL A 144 14.96 -10.94 -10.08
CA VAL A 144 15.21 -10.77 -8.63
C VAL A 144 14.87 -12.06 -7.88
N LEU A 145 13.71 -12.67 -8.16
CA LEU A 145 13.29 -13.93 -7.55
C LEU A 145 14.24 -15.11 -7.88
N GLN A 146 14.92 -15.07 -9.03
CA GLN A 146 15.96 -16.05 -9.39
C GLN A 146 17.27 -15.90 -8.61
N GLN A 147 17.48 -14.78 -7.89
CA GLN A 147 18.67 -14.62 -7.06
C GLN A 147 18.57 -15.50 -5.82
N LYS A 148 19.56 -16.38 -5.61
CA LYS A 148 19.60 -17.31 -4.46
C LYS A 148 19.49 -16.62 -3.10
N SER A 149 19.87 -15.35 -3.00
CA SER A 149 19.84 -14.58 -1.75
C SER A 149 18.54 -13.81 -1.52
N PHE A 150 17.57 -13.88 -2.44
CA PHE A 150 16.33 -13.12 -2.33
C PHE A 150 15.34 -13.82 -1.38
N PRO A 151 14.85 -13.17 -0.32
CA PRO A 151 14.18 -13.88 0.77
C PRO A 151 12.65 -13.71 0.84
N PHE A 152 12.00 -13.02 -0.10
CA PHE A 152 10.55 -12.78 -0.06
C PHE A 152 9.92 -12.81 -1.45
N GLU A 153 8.60 -12.72 -1.52
CA GLU A 153 7.83 -12.64 -2.76
C GLU A 153 7.24 -11.24 -2.94
N PHE A 154 6.79 -10.91 -4.15
CA PHE A 154 6.04 -9.68 -4.42
C PHE A 154 4.55 -10.00 -4.45
N GLU A 155 3.80 -9.46 -3.50
CA GLU A 155 2.34 -9.60 -3.48
C GLU A 155 1.70 -8.68 -4.52
N THR A 156 0.69 -9.20 -5.22
CA THR A 156 -0.12 -8.41 -6.16
C THR A 156 -1.52 -8.19 -5.59
N PRO A 157 -2.03 -6.96 -5.53
CA PRO A 157 -3.37 -6.70 -5.01
C PRO A 157 -4.49 -7.37 -5.81
N PHE A 158 -5.47 -7.93 -5.10
CA PHE A 158 -6.62 -8.63 -5.65
C PHE A 158 -7.75 -7.65 -5.98
N ARG A 159 -7.68 -7.04 -7.16
CA ARG A 159 -8.66 -6.04 -7.63
C ARG A 159 -10.14 -6.45 -7.54
N PRO A 160 -10.55 -7.72 -7.80
CA PRO A 160 -11.95 -8.12 -7.65
C PRO A 160 -12.52 -8.02 -6.24
N LEU A 161 -11.67 -8.00 -5.20
CA LEU A 161 -12.06 -7.80 -3.81
C LEU A 161 -11.89 -6.34 -3.36
N GLY A 162 -11.63 -5.44 -4.30
CA GLY A 162 -11.40 -4.03 -4.02
C GLY A 162 -12.69 -3.29 -3.67
N PHE A 163 -12.58 -2.37 -2.72
CA PHE A 163 -13.68 -1.50 -2.29
C PHE A 163 -13.19 -0.06 -2.14
N HIS A 164 -14.10 0.91 -2.23
CA HIS A 164 -13.75 2.32 -2.07
C HIS A 164 -13.92 2.77 -0.62
N GLY A 165 -12.98 3.58 -0.14
CA GLY A 165 -13.01 4.14 1.21
C GLY A 165 -12.02 5.28 1.36
N THR A 166 -12.02 5.92 2.53
CA THR A 166 -11.22 7.11 2.85
C THR A 166 -10.31 6.80 4.04
N PRO A 167 -9.12 6.22 3.81
CA PRO A 167 -8.16 5.98 4.88
C PRO A 167 -7.47 7.26 5.36
N HIS A 168 -7.38 8.26 4.48
CA HIS A 168 -6.74 9.55 4.74
C HIS A 168 -7.70 10.70 4.45
N ARG A 169 -7.46 11.46 3.36
CA ARG A 169 -8.24 12.67 3.01
C ARG A 169 -9.08 12.54 1.75
N SER A 170 -8.84 11.50 0.95
CA SER A 170 -9.47 11.23 -0.34
C SER A 170 -10.09 9.85 -0.32
N MET A 171 -11.20 9.72 -1.04
CA MET A 171 -11.78 8.41 -1.37
C MET A 171 -10.90 7.74 -2.41
N VAL A 172 -10.47 6.52 -2.12
CA VAL A 172 -9.51 5.75 -2.90
C VAL A 172 -9.96 4.30 -2.98
N LEU A 173 -9.50 3.60 -4.02
CA LEU A 173 -9.65 2.16 -4.11
C LEU A 173 -8.68 1.48 -3.13
N ILE A 174 -9.22 0.66 -2.24
CA ILE A 174 -8.49 -0.17 -1.29
C ILE A 174 -8.57 -1.61 -1.77
N LEU A 175 -7.43 -2.29 -1.73
CA LEU A 175 -7.27 -3.62 -2.29
C LEU A 175 -6.69 -4.58 -1.25
N PRO A 176 -7.30 -5.76 -1.05
CA PRO A 176 -6.64 -6.84 -0.33
C PRO A 176 -5.46 -7.41 -1.13
N THR A 177 -4.46 -7.91 -0.42
CA THR A 177 -3.39 -8.77 -0.95
C THR A 177 -3.45 -10.11 -0.23
N THR A 178 -2.41 -10.95 -0.34
CA THR A 178 -2.37 -12.24 0.36
C THR A 178 -2.32 -12.04 1.88
N SER A 179 -1.61 -11.02 2.35
CA SER A 179 -1.37 -10.78 3.77
C SER A 179 -1.78 -9.38 4.28
N CYS A 180 -2.18 -8.48 3.39
CA CYS A 180 -2.40 -7.07 3.72
C CYS A 180 -3.70 -6.50 3.15
N VAL A 181 -4.12 -5.37 3.69
CA VAL A 181 -5.02 -4.40 3.04
C VAL A 181 -4.21 -3.19 2.66
N VAL A 182 -4.24 -2.82 1.37
CA VAL A 182 -3.38 -1.77 0.86
C VAL A 182 -4.12 -0.71 0.05
N GLN A 183 -3.55 0.50 0.09
CA GLN A 183 -3.72 1.51 -0.93
C GLN A 183 -2.33 2.05 -1.27
N LEU A 184 -1.90 1.87 -2.52
CA LEU A 184 -0.53 2.18 -2.94
C LEU A 184 -0.47 3.27 -4.02
N THR A 185 -1.59 3.69 -4.60
CA THR A 185 -1.57 4.59 -5.76
C THR A 185 -1.46 6.06 -5.38
N GLU A 186 -1.94 6.41 -4.19
CA GLU A 186 -1.85 7.76 -3.62
C GLU A 186 -0.83 7.79 -2.47
N TRP A 187 -0.46 9.00 -2.06
CA TRP A 187 0.47 9.21 -0.96
C TRP A 187 -0.14 10.15 0.09
N PRO A 188 -0.15 9.78 1.38
CA PRO A 188 0.48 8.60 2.00
C PRO A 188 -0.23 7.28 1.66
N PRO A 189 0.52 6.16 1.59
CA PRO A 189 -0.06 4.85 1.35
C PRO A 189 -0.87 4.38 2.57
N LEU A 190 -1.66 3.35 2.37
CA LEU A 190 -2.21 2.52 3.44
C LEU A 190 -1.59 1.13 3.31
N VAL A 191 -1.04 0.60 4.40
CA VAL A 191 -0.60 -0.80 4.50
C VAL A 191 -1.01 -1.31 5.88
N ILE A 192 -2.00 -2.20 5.91
CA ILE A 192 -2.46 -2.88 7.12
C ILE A 192 -2.10 -4.35 6.97
N VAL A 193 -1.15 -4.82 7.79
CA VAL A 193 -0.74 -6.22 7.84
C VAL A 193 -1.78 -6.99 8.63
N LEU A 194 -2.47 -7.94 8.00
CA LEU A 194 -3.59 -8.67 8.60
C LEU A 194 -3.14 -9.47 9.84
N GLU A 195 -1.95 -10.06 9.81
CA GLU A 195 -1.41 -10.80 10.96
C GLU A 195 -1.20 -9.92 12.20
N GLU A 196 -1.02 -8.60 12.03
CA GLU A 196 -0.88 -7.67 13.14
C GLU A 196 -2.23 -7.14 13.68
N VAL A 197 -3.35 -7.52 13.06
CA VAL A 197 -4.69 -7.08 13.47
C VAL A 197 -5.24 -8.05 14.53
N GLU A 198 -5.72 -7.48 15.63
CA GLU A 198 -6.41 -8.18 16.71
C GLU A 198 -7.89 -8.40 16.37
N LEU A 199 -8.56 -7.32 15.95
CA LEU A 199 -9.99 -7.26 15.76
C LEU A 199 -10.32 -6.14 14.77
N VAL A 200 -11.34 -6.35 13.94
CA VAL A 200 -11.96 -5.29 13.15
C VAL A 200 -13.27 -4.84 13.80
N HIS A 201 -13.51 -3.52 13.88
CA HIS A 201 -14.81 -2.99 14.31
C HIS A 201 -15.41 -2.12 13.21
N PHE A 202 -16.63 -2.44 12.79
CA PHE A 202 -17.40 -1.62 11.86
C PHE A 202 -18.25 -0.61 12.63
N GLU A 203 -18.01 0.68 12.40
CA GLU A 203 -18.77 1.76 13.01
C GLU A 203 -19.83 2.29 12.05
N ARG A 204 -20.86 2.91 12.61
CA ARG A 204 -21.94 3.55 11.84
C ARG A 204 -22.69 2.56 10.94
N VAL A 205 -22.74 1.29 11.33
CA VAL A 205 -23.56 0.28 10.67
C VAL A 205 -25.01 0.51 11.11
N HIS A 206 -25.75 1.22 10.27
CA HIS A 206 -27.14 1.61 10.56
C HIS A 206 -27.93 1.76 9.25
N PHE A 207 -29.18 1.30 9.22
CA PHE A 207 -29.99 1.21 7.99
C PHE A 207 -30.23 2.55 7.28
N GLN A 208 -30.17 3.67 8.01
CA GLN A 208 -30.36 5.01 7.46
C GLN A 208 -29.08 5.61 6.84
N LEU A 209 -27.92 5.04 7.15
CA LEU A 209 -26.64 5.54 6.68
C LEU A 209 -26.28 4.88 5.36
N LYS A 210 -25.71 5.66 4.44
CA LYS A 210 -25.25 5.16 3.14
C LYS A 210 -23.85 4.56 3.22
N ASN A 211 -23.09 4.95 4.24
CA ASN A 211 -21.70 4.58 4.42
C ASN A 211 -21.45 4.19 5.89
N PHE A 212 -20.48 3.31 6.09
CA PHE A 212 -19.94 2.91 7.40
C PHE A 212 -18.44 3.22 7.48
N ASP A 213 -17.84 3.04 8.65
CA ASP A 213 -16.38 3.07 8.83
C ASP A 213 -15.88 1.71 9.31
N MET A 214 -14.63 1.39 8.99
CA MET A 214 -13.97 0.15 9.39
C MET A 214 -12.71 0.50 10.17
N VAL A 215 -12.59 -0.01 11.39
CA VAL A 215 -11.45 0.23 12.28
C VAL A 215 -10.69 -1.06 12.51
N PHE A 216 -9.38 -1.02 12.29
CA PHE A 216 -8.45 -2.09 12.57
C PHE A 216 -7.76 -1.83 13.90
N ILE A 217 -8.00 -2.71 14.86
CA ILE A 217 -7.35 -2.72 16.16
C ILE A 217 -6.13 -3.62 16.06
N MET A 218 -4.96 -3.09 16.40
CA MET A 218 -3.69 -3.83 16.26
C MET A 218 -3.44 -4.71 17.49
N LYS A 219 -2.81 -5.87 17.35
CA LYS A 219 -2.38 -6.76 18.46
C LYS A 219 -1.44 -6.06 19.43
N ASP A 220 -0.56 -5.21 18.89
CA ASP A 220 0.23 -4.28 19.70
C ASP A 220 -0.64 -3.07 20.06
N TYR A 221 -1.27 -3.11 21.24
CA TYR A 221 -2.17 -2.06 21.73
C TYR A 221 -1.50 -0.70 21.95
N SER A 222 -0.16 -0.61 21.88
CA SER A 222 0.55 0.67 21.88
C SER A 222 0.52 1.37 20.52
N LYS A 223 0.27 0.63 19.43
CA LYS A 223 0.06 1.18 18.10
C LYS A 223 -1.33 1.83 18.02
N LYS A 224 -1.40 2.94 17.31
CA LYS A 224 -2.69 3.56 16.99
C LYS A 224 -3.52 2.64 16.10
N THR A 225 -4.83 2.64 16.32
CA THR A 225 -5.76 2.00 15.39
C THR A 225 -5.66 2.65 14.02
N GLN A 226 -5.95 1.86 12.99
CA GLN A 226 -6.06 2.35 11.61
C GLN A 226 -7.52 2.30 11.19
N SER A 227 -7.98 3.29 10.43
CA SER A 227 -9.38 3.38 10.03
C SER A 227 -9.52 3.64 8.55
N ILE A 228 -10.53 3.03 7.95
CA ILE A 228 -10.98 3.33 6.60
C ILE A 228 -12.40 3.89 6.73
N GLN A 229 -12.57 5.14 6.33
CA GLN A 229 -13.83 5.84 6.50
C GLN A 229 -14.69 5.85 5.25
N ALA A 230 -15.98 6.13 5.42
CA ALA A 230 -16.93 6.39 4.34
C ALA A 230 -17.01 5.26 3.29
N ILE A 231 -16.96 4.01 3.74
CA ILE A 231 -17.12 2.82 2.89
C ILE A 231 -18.61 2.67 2.54
N PRO A 232 -19.01 2.50 1.27
CA PRO A 232 -20.41 2.31 0.89
C PRO A 232 -21.02 1.09 1.58
N MET A 233 -22.26 1.19 2.08
CA MET A 233 -22.96 0.08 2.77
C MET A 233 -23.09 -1.19 1.92
N ALA A 234 -23.10 -1.05 0.58
CA ALA A 234 -23.12 -2.20 -0.33
C ALA A 234 -21.88 -3.10 -0.21
N GLU A 235 -20.77 -2.58 0.32
CA GLU A 235 -19.51 -3.30 0.53
C GLU A 235 -19.45 -4.03 1.88
N LEU A 236 -20.41 -3.81 2.79
CA LEU A 236 -20.36 -4.36 4.15
C LEU A 236 -20.32 -5.90 4.15
N ASP A 237 -21.27 -6.54 3.48
CA ASP A 237 -21.34 -8.01 3.42
C ASP A 237 -20.17 -8.62 2.62
N PRO A 238 -19.77 -8.09 1.44
CA PRO A 238 -18.54 -8.50 0.77
C PRO A 238 -17.29 -8.44 1.66
N ILE A 239 -17.10 -7.34 2.40
CA ILE A 239 -15.95 -7.18 3.30
C ILE A 239 -16.04 -8.16 4.47
N LYS A 240 -17.20 -8.35 5.09
CA LYS A 240 -17.39 -9.35 6.16
C LYS A 240 -17.06 -10.76 5.68
N ASN A 241 -17.53 -11.15 4.49
CA ASN A 241 -17.22 -12.45 3.89
C ASN A 241 -15.72 -12.62 3.63
N TRP A 242 -15.06 -11.57 3.16
CA TRP A 242 -13.61 -11.58 2.97
C TRP A 242 -12.85 -11.69 4.31
N LEU A 243 -13.23 -10.93 5.34
CA LEU A 243 -12.66 -11.05 6.69
C LEU A 243 -12.81 -12.47 7.26
N ASN A 244 -13.97 -13.09 7.08
CA ASN A 244 -14.21 -14.48 7.46
C ASN A 244 -13.25 -15.44 6.73
N SER A 245 -12.98 -15.21 5.44
CA SER A 245 -12.02 -16.04 4.68
C SER A 245 -10.56 -15.85 5.13
N CYS A 246 -10.28 -14.81 5.90
CA CYS A 246 -8.97 -14.52 6.51
C CYS A 246 -8.91 -14.91 8.00
N ASP A 247 -9.93 -15.61 8.53
CA ASP A 247 -10.08 -15.93 9.95
C ASP A 247 -9.98 -14.69 10.87
N MET A 248 -10.47 -13.54 10.37
CA MET A 248 -10.42 -12.26 11.09
C MET A 248 -11.71 -12.03 11.87
N CYS A 249 -11.60 -11.90 13.19
CA CYS A 249 -12.74 -11.52 14.02
C CYS A 249 -13.18 -10.09 13.71
N TYR A 250 -14.50 -9.87 13.73
CA TYR A 250 -15.06 -8.53 13.62
C TYR A 250 -16.31 -8.34 14.48
N THR A 251 -16.57 -7.08 14.84
CA THR A 251 -17.80 -6.60 15.50
C THR A 251 -18.38 -5.44 14.72
N ASP A 252 -19.63 -5.06 14.97
CA ASP A 252 -20.22 -3.86 14.39
C ASP A 252 -21.15 -3.12 15.35
N GLY A 253 -21.30 -1.81 15.15
CA GLY A 253 -22.15 -0.97 15.96
C GLY A 253 -22.58 0.33 15.26
N PRO A 254 -23.66 0.97 15.74
CA PRO A 254 -24.19 2.18 15.11
C PRO A 254 -23.40 3.45 15.47
N GLN A 255 -22.57 3.41 16.52
CA GLN A 255 -21.84 4.56 17.05
C GLN A 255 -20.41 4.61 16.52
N SER A 256 -19.86 5.83 16.44
CA SER A 256 -18.42 6.03 16.30
C SER A 256 -17.76 6.15 17.66
N LEU A 257 -16.68 5.41 17.88
CA LEU A 257 -16.03 5.28 19.18
C LEU A 257 -14.77 6.15 19.27
N ASN A 258 -14.44 6.58 20.50
CA ASN A 258 -13.19 7.29 20.76
C ASN A 258 -12.06 6.29 21.03
N TRP A 259 -11.50 5.73 19.95
CA TRP A 259 -10.42 4.73 20.03
C TRP A 259 -9.19 5.22 20.78
N ALA A 260 -8.83 6.50 20.66
CA ALA A 260 -7.69 7.04 21.39
C ALA A 260 -7.88 6.95 22.92
N LYS A 261 -9.11 7.19 23.40
CA LYS A 261 -9.46 7.03 24.81
C LYS A 261 -9.57 5.56 25.20
N ILE A 262 -10.24 4.74 24.40
CA ILE A 262 -10.43 3.31 24.65
C ILE A 262 -9.07 2.60 24.74
N MET A 263 -8.21 2.75 23.74
CA MET A 263 -6.89 2.11 23.72
C MET A 263 -6.00 2.61 24.87
N LYS A 264 -6.14 3.87 25.28
CA LYS A 264 -5.45 4.37 26.48
C LYS A 264 -5.92 3.65 27.74
N THR A 265 -7.23 3.53 27.95
CA THR A 265 -7.77 2.78 29.11
C THR A 265 -7.30 1.32 29.10
N ILE A 266 -7.30 0.67 27.94
CA ILE A 266 -6.82 -0.72 27.80
C ILE A 266 -5.33 -0.84 28.14
N THR A 267 -4.50 0.07 27.60
CA THR A 267 -3.05 0.04 27.86
C THR A 267 -2.66 0.42 29.28
N ASP A 268 -3.50 1.17 30.00
CA ASP A 268 -3.29 1.50 31.42
C ASP A 268 -3.55 0.28 32.35
N ASP A 269 -4.44 -0.66 32.00
CA ASP A 269 -4.67 -1.93 32.73
C ASP A 269 -5.12 -3.09 31.81
N LEU A 270 -4.14 -3.75 31.18
CA LEU A 270 -4.38 -4.88 30.27
C LEU A 270 -4.99 -6.09 30.97
N SER A 271 -4.51 -6.41 32.18
CA SER A 271 -5.02 -7.53 32.96
C SER A 271 -6.48 -7.34 33.34
N GLY A 272 -6.83 -6.13 33.80
CA GLY A 272 -8.19 -5.76 34.14
C GLY A 272 -9.11 -5.87 32.94
N PHE A 273 -8.69 -5.33 31.78
CA PHE A 273 -9.46 -5.40 30.54
C PHE A 273 -9.88 -6.84 30.19
N PHE A 274 -8.93 -7.78 30.13
CA PHE A 274 -9.26 -9.17 29.80
C PHE A 274 -10.03 -9.90 30.91
N SER A 275 -9.80 -9.55 32.19
CA SER A 275 -10.57 -10.12 33.31
C SER A 275 -12.05 -9.71 33.30
N GLN A 276 -12.38 -8.59 32.65
CA GLN A 276 -13.72 -8.01 32.57
C GLN A 276 -14.45 -8.37 31.26
N GLY A 277 -13.95 -9.35 30.50
CA GLY A 277 -14.56 -9.81 29.24
C GLY A 277 -13.88 -9.25 27.98
N GLY A 278 -12.87 -8.38 28.11
CA GLY A 278 -12.10 -7.88 26.98
C GLY A 278 -12.97 -7.14 25.97
N TRP A 279 -12.99 -7.62 24.72
CA TRP A 279 -13.67 -6.97 23.60
C TRP A 279 -15.20 -7.11 23.59
N THR A 280 -15.80 -7.82 24.56
CA THR A 280 -17.26 -8.04 24.58
C THR A 280 -18.06 -6.75 24.63
N PHE A 281 -17.52 -5.65 25.16
CA PHE A 281 -18.20 -4.34 25.18
C PHE A 281 -18.55 -3.79 23.78
N LEU A 282 -17.95 -4.35 22.71
CA LEU A 282 -18.26 -4.01 21.32
C LEU A 282 -19.44 -4.81 20.76
N ASP A 283 -19.89 -5.85 21.46
CA ASP A 283 -21.03 -6.66 21.03
C ASP A 283 -22.33 -5.87 21.16
N ALA A 284 -23.26 -6.11 20.23
CA ALA A 284 -24.52 -5.39 20.12
C ALA A 284 -25.45 -5.48 21.36
N GLU A 285 -25.15 -6.38 22.31
CA GLU A 285 -25.92 -6.61 23.54
C GLU A 285 -25.25 -6.04 24.81
N SER A 286 -24.16 -5.27 24.67
CA SER A 286 -23.42 -4.66 25.79
C SER A 286 -23.95 -3.31 26.27
#